data_AF-A0A8C9IKQ9-F1
#
_entry.id   AF-A0A8C9IKQ9-F1
#
_cell.length_a   1.000
_cell.length_b   1.000
_cell.length_c   1.000
_cell.angle_alpha   90.00
_cell.angle_beta   90.00
_cell.angle_gamma   90.00
#
_symmetry.space_group_name_H-M   'P 1'
#
loop_
_entity.id
_entity.type
_entity.pdbx_description
1 polymer ?
#
loop_
_entity_poly.entity_id
_entity_poly.type
_entity_poly.pdbx_seq_one_letter_code
_entity_poly.pdbx_strand_id
1 'polypeptide(L)' 'VAVKDTGKTPVEPEVAIHRIRITLRSRNTKSLEKVCADLIRGTKVKNLKVKGPVRIPTKTGLVK' A
#
# COMPACT_ATOMS: atom_id res chain seq x y z
N VAL A 1 51.46 -9.99 10.17
CA VAL A 1 51.13 -10.22 8.74
C VAL A 1 49.85 -9.45 8.47
N ALA A 2 49.94 -8.39 7.67
CA ALA A 2 48.80 -7.58 7.28
C ALA A 2 47.99 -8.31 6.20
N VAL A 3 46.67 -8.31 6.32
CA VAL A 3 45.78 -8.46 5.17
C VAL A 3 44.99 -7.17 5.06
N LYS A 4 45.42 -6.35 4.11
CA LYS A 4 44.72 -5.20 3.55
C LYS A 4 44.37 -5.60 2.13
N ASP A 5 43.08 -5.66 1.79
CA ASP A 5 42.56 -5.11 0.53
C ASP A 5 41.02 -4.99 0.61
N THR A 6 40.44 -3.80 0.74
CA THR A 6 40.08 -2.80 -0.31
C THR A 6 38.88 -3.21 -1.18
N GLY A 7 37.77 -2.49 -1.00
CA GLY A 7 36.90 -2.05 -2.10
C GLY A 7 35.71 -2.93 -2.50
N LYS A 8 34.49 -2.44 -2.22
CA LYS A 8 33.56 -1.95 -3.27
C LYS A 8 32.22 -1.50 -2.67
N THR A 9 31.98 -0.20 -2.83
CA THR A 9 30.68 0.43 -3.14
C THR A 9 29.58 0.37 -2.07
N PRO A 10 29.09 1.54 -1.56
CA PRO A 10 27.77 1.57 -0.96
C PRO A 10 26.81 1.15 -2.06
N VAL A 11 26.23 -0.06 -1.94
CA VAL A 11 25.14 -0.46 -2.83
C VAL A 11 24.09 0.63 -2.70
N GLU A 12 24.01 1.47 -3.73
CA GLU A 12 22.88 2.36 -3.92
C GLU A 12 21.64 1.50 -3.67
N PRO A 13 20.68 1.93 -2.84
CA PRO A 13 19.48 1.15 -2.65
C PRO A 13 18.79 1.12 -4.01
N GLU A 14 19.02 0.06 -4.78
CA GLU A 14 18.20 -0.33 -5.90
C GLU A 14 16.77 -0.18 -5.40
N VAL A 15 16.09 0.85 -5.91
CA VAL A 15 14.92 1.44 -5.28
C VAL A 15 13.90 0.34 -5.05
N ALA A 16 13.88 -0.23 -3.84
CA ALA A 16 13.03 -1.36 -3.55
C ALA A 16 11.59 -0.85 -3.67
N ILE A 17 10.91 -1.26 -4.73
CA ILE A 17 9.55 -0.83 -5.01
C ILE A 17 8.64 -1.49 -3.96
N HIS A 18 8.34 -0.75 -2.89
CA HIS A 18 7.47 -1.22 -1.82
C HIS A 18 6.02 -1.23 -2.29
N ARG A 19 5.49 -2.43 -2.54
CA ARG A 19 4.09 -2.63 -2.97
C ARG A 19 3.21 -2.83 -1.74
N ILE A 20 2.49 -1.79 -1.34
CA ILE A 20 1.60 -1.83 -0.16
C ILE A 20 0.19 -2.22 -0.60
N ARG A 21 -0.45 -3.13 0.15
CA ARG A 21 -1.86 -3.48 -0.02
C ARG A 21 -2.66 -2.99 1.17
N ILE A 22 -3.60 -2.07 0.93
CA ILE A 22 -4.48 -1.52 1.96
C ILE A 22 -5.82 -2.24 1.89
N THR A 23 -6.35 -2.70 3.03
CA THR A 23 -7.68 -3.30 3.13
C THR A 23 -8.51 -2.51 4.15
N LEU A 24 -9.54 -1.83 3.66
CA LEU A 24 -10.48 -1.09 4.51
C LEU A 24 -11.66 -2.00 4.85
N ARG A 25 -11.99 -2.14 6.14
CA ARG A 25 -13.19 -2.87 6.63
C ARG A 25 -14.03 -1.94 7.50
N SER A 26 -15.32 -1.89 7.23
CA SER A 26 -16.30 -1.18 8.05
C SER A 26 -17.67 -1.87 7.93
N ARG A 27 -18.54 -1.65 8.92
CA ARG A 27 -19.97 -2.04 8.85
C ARG A 27 -20.79 -1.06 8.02
N ASN A 28 -20.33 0.20 7.90
CA ASN A 28 -21.03 1.24 7.13
C ASN A 28 -20.44 1.34 5.72
N THR A 29 -21.22 0.94 4.71
CA THR A 29 -20.82 0.95 3.30
C THR A 29 -20.63 2.35 2.74
N LYS A 30 -21.49 3.31 3.09
CA LYS A 30 -21.43 4.69 2.60
C LYS A 30 -20.14 5.39 3.03
N SER A 31 -19.78 5.25 4.30
CA SER A 31 -18.53 5.81 4.83
C SER A 31 -17.30 5.13 4.21
N LEU A 32 -17.37 3.81 3.99
CA LEU A 32 -16.27 3.05 3.38
C LEU A 32 -16.00 3.50 1.93
N GLU A 33 -17.07 3.72 1.16
CA GLU A 33 -16.96 4.19 -0.22
C GLU A 33 -16.40 5.61 -0.32
N LYS A 34 -16.82 6.51 0.57
CA LYS A 34 -16.26 7.87 0.64
C LYS A 34 -14.75 7.86 0.91
N VAL A 35 -14.31 7.12 1.93
CA VAL A 35 -12.88 7.03 2.28
C VAL A 35 -12.07 6.38 1.16
N CYS A 36 -12.62 5.37 0.48
CA CYS A 36 -11.96 4.75 -0.66
C CYS A 36 -11.78 5.74 -1.82
N ALA A 37 -12.80 6.55 -2.13
CA ALA A 37 -12.70 7.60 -3.13
C ALA A 37 -11.68 8.68 -2.76
N ASP A 38 -11.66 9.13 -1.51
CA ASP A 38 -10.71 10.10 -0.99
C ASP A 38 -9.26 9.61 -1.10
N LEU A 39 -9.01 8.34 -0.75
CA LEU A 39 -7.68 7.75 -0.84
C LEU A 39 -7.19 7.67 -2.30
N ILE A 40 -8.06 7.25 -3.23
CA ILE A 40 -7.73 7.21 -4.65
C ILE A 40 -7.43 8.62 -5.17
N ARG A 41 -8.23 9.63 -4.79
CA ARG A 41 -7.96 11.02 -5.16
C ARG A 41 -6.62 11.51 -4.61
N GLY A 42 -6.33 11.26 -3.34
CA GLY A 42 -5.05 11.64 -2.72
C GLY A 42 -3.84 10.97 -3.37
N THR A 43 -3.97 9.71 -3.80
CA THR A 43 -2.89 9.00 -4.50
C THR A 43 -2.63 9.56 -5.90
N LYS A 44 -3.67 10.00 -6.61
CA LYS A 44 -3.53 10.66 -7.92
C LYS A 44 -2.80 11.99 -7.81
N VAL A 45 -3.10 12.80 -6.79
CA VAL A 45 -2.39 14.05 -6.51
C VAL A 45 -0.89 13.81 -6.27
N LYS A 46 -0.54 12.68 -5.62
CA LYS A 46 0.85 12.29 -5.36
C LYS A 46 1.49 11.48 -6.48
N ASN A 47 0.82 11.33 -7.63
CA ASN A 47 1.31 10.57 -8.80
C ASN A 47 1.75 9.12 -8.47
N LEU A 48 1.08 8.46 -7.51
CA LEU A 48 1.36 7.07 -7.17
C LEU A 48 0.57 6.10 -8.05
N LYS A 49 1.21 5.03 -8.52
CA LYS A 49 0.55 3.98 -9.31
C LYS A 49 -0.32 3.11 -8.40
N VAL A 50 -1.63 3.11 -8.64
CA VAL A 50 -2.59 2.30 -7.87
C VAL A 50 -3.19 1.17 -8.71
N LYS A 51 -3.34 -0.01 -8.11
CA LYS A 51 -4.31 -1.02 -8.56
C LYS A 51 -5.63 -0.61 -7.89
N GLY A 52 -6.68 -0.39 -8.69
CA GLY A 52 -7.97 0.13 -8.21
C GLY A 52 -8.60 -0.69 -7.07
N PRO A 53 -9.66 -0.18 -6.44
CA PRO A 53 -10.28 -0.83 -5.30
C PRO A 53 -10.85 -2.20 -5.69
N VAL A 54 -10.44 -3.25 -4.97
CA VAL A 54 -10.96 -4.61 -5.16
C VAL A 54 -12.03 -4.86 -4.10
N ARG A 55 -13.27 -5.14 -4.53
CA ARG A 55 -14.38 -5.42 -3.63
C ARG A 55 -14.38 -6.89 -3.25
N ILE A 56 -14.28 -7.16 -1.95
CA ILE A 56 -14.28 -8.52 -1.37
C ILE A 56 -15.69 -8.79 -0.83
N PRO A 57 -16.18 -10.05 -0.86
CA PRO A 57 -17.47 -10.38 -0.24
C PRO A 57 -17.57 -9.90 1.21
N THR A 58 -18.68 -9.24 1.53
CA THR A 58 -18.96 -8.75 2.89
C THR A 58 -19.62 -9.83 3.72
N LYS A 59 -19.18 -10.01 4.97
CA LYS A 59 -19.95 -10.81 5.93
C LYS A 59 -21.22 -10.06 6.32
N THR A 60 -22.37 -10.68 6.13
CA THR A 60 -23.63 -10.29 6.75
C THR A 60 -23.54 -10.66 8.23
N GLY A 61 -23.40 -9.65 9.09
CA GLY A 61 -23.48 -9.86 10.53
C GLY A 61 -24.91 -10.25 10.89
N LEU A 62 -25.12 -11.50 11.30
CA LEU A 62 -26.39 -11.96 11.82
C LEU A 62 -26.57 -11.29 13.19
N VAL A 63 -27.49 -10.33 13.26
CA VAL A 63 -27.91 -9.74 14.53
C VAL A 63 -28.78 -10.80 15.20
N LYS A 64 -28.29 -11.38 16.30
CA LYS A 64 -29.12 -12.24 17.15
C LYS A 64 -30.13 -11.41 17.91
#